data_AF-A0A412J1X7-F1
#
_entry.id   AF-A0A412J1X7-F1
#
_cell.length_a   1.000
_cell.length_b   1.000
_cell.length_c   1.000
_cell.angle_alpha   90.00
_cell.angle_beta   90.00
_cell.angle_gamma   90.00
#
_symmetry.space_group_name_H-M   'P 1'
#
loop_
_entity.id
_entity.type
_entity.pdbx_description
1 polymer ?
#
loop_
_entity_poly.entity_id
_entity_poly.type
_entity_poly.pdbx_seq_one_letter_code
_entity_poly.pdbx_strand_id
1 'polypeptide(L)'
;MIPKEIMKLYEKLAFSRGYEEAFRDFLDVCLYYLSVGMLAEDYRRVEKRYKPYEMELFVQMFYRVSEYSEGFCDVLGDMFMECVSHGNNGQFFTPIHVADLMACMGGNRLKPKQSVCDSCCGSGRMLLSAVKKCAEENDGGRLFCYGSDIDLICVKMTVVNLMMNSVPGEVAWMNTLTMQHWRSYHIDLQLIAGVWLPILKITEAGDTSFIRKLENAMEDNSELKRSIQSNARATQLTFDF
;
A
#
# COMPACT_ATOMS: atom_id res chain seq x y z
N MET A 1 7.73 -1.30 -16.02
CA MET A 1 8.51 -0.31 -16.81
C MET A 1 7.76 1.00 -16.69
N ILE A 2 8.41 2.03 -16.14
CA ILE A 2 7.73 3.29 -15.88
C ILE A 2 7.43 4.01 -17.20
N PRO A 3 6.19 4.44 -17.44
CA PRO A 3 5.83 5.22 -18.61
C PRO A 3 6.64 6.52 -18.71
N LYS A 4 7.18 6.80 -19.90
CA LYS A 4 8.02 8.00 -20.16
C LYS A 4 7.32 9.31 -19.82
N GLU A 5 6.00 9.35 -20.00
CA GLU A 5 5.20 10.54 -19.70
C GLU A 5 5.16 10.85 -18.21
N ILE A 6 5.04 9.82 -17.36
CA ILE A 6 5.11 9.95 -15.90
C ILE A 6 6.52 10.42 -15.50
N MET A 7 7.56 9.77 -16.04
CA MET A 7 8.95 10.12 -15.72
C MET A 7 9.27 11.57 -16.06
N LYS A 8 8.83 12.07 -17.21
CA LYS A 8 9.04 13.47 -17.61
C LYS A 8 8.39 14.47 -16.64
N LEU A 9 7.22 14.15 -16.09
CA LEU A 9 6.55 15.00 -15.10
C LEU A 9 7.29 14.94 -13.76
N TYR A 10 7.66 13.73 -13.36
CA TYR A 10 8.31 13.46 -12.09
C TYR A 10 9.72 14.08 -12.02
N GLU A 11 10.52 13.99 -13.09
CA GLU A 11 11.84 14.64 -13.20
C GLU A 11 11.75 16.16 -13.00
N LYS A 12 10.71 16.81 -13.56
CA LYS A 12 10.50 18.25 -13.38
C LYS A 12 10.20 18.61 -11.92
N LEU A 13 9.40 17.79 -11.25
CA LEU A 13 9.07 17.95 -9.83
C LEU A 13 10.28 17.67 -8.93
N ALA A 14 11.08 16.67 -9.29
CA ALA A 14 12.27 16.26 -8.56
C ALA A 14 13.46 17.22 -8.74
N PHE A 15 13.49 18.02 -9.81
CA PHE A 15 14.62 18.90 -10.13
C PHE A 15 15.03 19.84 -8.97
N SER A 16 14.05 20.35 -8.21
CA SER A 16 14.29 21.32 -7.14
C SER A 16 14.34 20.70 -5.72
N ARG A 17 13.81 19.49 -5.55
CA ARG A 17 13.58 18.86 -4.21
C ARG A 17 14.20 17.47 -4.05
N GLY A 18 14.64 16.84 -5.13
CA GLY A 18 15.04 15.44 -5.16
C GLY A 18 13.86 14.48 -5.33
N TYR A 19 14.15 13.27 -5.80
CA TYR A 19 13.15 12.25 -6.10
C TYR A 19 12.35 11.82 -4.87
N GLU A 20 13.02 11.51 -3.76
CA GLU A 20 12.37 11.05 -2.53
C GLU A 20 11.33 12.05 -2.00
N GLU A 21 11.69 13.33 -1.88
CA GLU A 21 10.79 14.37 -1.41
C GLU A 21 9.63 14.60 -2.39
N ALA A 22 9.91 14.65 -3.70
CA ALA A 22 8.87 14.80 -4.72
C ALA A 22 7.91 13.60 -4.74
N PHE A 23 8.38 12.37 -4.51
CA PHE A 23 7.54 11.17 -4.43
C PHE A 23 6.62 11.20 -3.22
N ARG A 24 7.18 11.48 -2.03
CA ARG A 24 6.41 11.59 -0.80
C ARG A 24 5.33 12.65 -0.92
N ASP A 25 5.68 13.81 -1.48
CA ASP A 25 4.75 14.91 -1.66
C ASP A 25 3.70 14.61 -2.75
N PHE A 26 4.06 13.85 -3.79
CA PHE A 26 3.10 13.33 -4.75
C PHE A 26 2.07 12.39 -4.12
N LEU A 27 2.49 11.48 -3.24
CA LEU A 27 1.56 10.60 -2.52
C LEU A 27 0.56 11.40 -1.66
N ASP A 28 1.01 12.49 -1.03
CA ASP A 28 0.13 13.39 -0.27
C ASP A 28 -0.91 14.08 -1.17
N VAL A 29 -0.49 14.50 -2.37
CA VAL A 29 -1.42 15.05 -3.37
C VAL A 29 -2.43 14.00 -3.84
N CYS A 30 -1.97 12.78 -4.15
CA CYS A 30 -2.84 11.67 -4.53
C CYS A 30 -3.89 11.39 -3.44
N LEU A 31 -3.45 11.25 -2.19
CA LEU A 31 -4.32 10.95 -1.08
C LEU A 31 -5.31 12.08 -0.80
N TYR A 32 -4.93 13.35 -0.96
CA TYR A 32 -5.85 14.48 -0.86
C TYR A 32 -6.99 14.38 -1.86
N TYR A 33 -6.69 14.14 -3.15
CA TYR A 33 -7.72 14.04 -4.19
C TYR A 33 -8.58 12.79 -4.01
N LEU A 34 -7.97 11.63 -3.75
CA LEU A 34 -8.67 10.36 -3.55
C LEU A 34 -9.56 10.38 -2.30
N SER A 35 -9.16 11.12 -1.26
CA SER A 35 -9.95 11.27 -0.02
C SER A 35 -10.95 12.44 -0.06
N VAL A 36 -11.17 13.06 -1.22
CA VAL A 36 -12.10 14.19 -1.40
C VAL A 36 -11.78 15.33 -0.42
N GLY A 37 -10.49 15.59 -0.21
CA GLY A 37 -9.99 16.70 0.58
C GLY A 37 -9.81 16.44 2.08
N MET A 38 -10.05 15.21 2.58
CA MET A 38 -9.88 14.89 4.00
C MET A 38 -8.46 15.17 4.51
N LEU A 39 -7.43 14.89 3.70
CA LEU A 39 -6.02 15.07 4.04
C LEU A 39 -5.47 16.47 3.69
N ALA A 40 -6.25 17.51 4.00
CA ALA A 40 -5.93 18.90 3.64
C ALA A 40 -4.67 19.46 4.33
N GLU A 41 -4.26 18.93 5.48
CA GLU A 41 -3.05 19.39 6.16
C GLU A 41 -1.78 18.98 5.42
N ASP A 42 -1.68 17.71 5.04
CA ASP A 42 -0.59 17.16 4.23
C ASP A 42 -0.53 17.87 2.86
N TYR A 43 -1.69 18.06 2.21
CA TYR A 43 -1.77 18.82 0.96
C TYR A 43 -1.27 20.26 1.10
N ARG A 44 -1.74 21.01 2.10
CA ARG A 44 -1.33 22.41 2.33
C ARG A 44 0.18 22.53 2.62
N ARG A 45 0.79 21.51 3.23
CA ARG A 45 2.24 21.43 3.42
C ARG A 45 2.97 21.32 2.09
N VAL A 46 2.44 20.56 1.13
CA VAL A 46 2.96 20.48 -0.24
C VAL A 46 2.71 21.80 -0.98
N GLU A 47 1.48 22.30 -1.01
CA GLU A 47 1.09 23.52 -1.73
C GLU A 47 1.96 24.75 -1.36
N LYS A 48 2.32 24.92 -0.08
CA LYS A 48 3.20 26.02 0.36
C LYS A 48 4.64 25.92 -0.16
N ARG A 49 5.11 24.72 -0.53
CA ARG A 49 6.50 24.47 -0.94
C ARG A 49 6.70 24.49 -2.46
N TYR A 50 5.61 24.37 -3.22
CA TYR A 50 5.63 24.28 -4.67
C TYR A 50 4.94 25.49 -5.29
N LYS A 51 5.41 25.89 -6.47
CA LYS A 51 4.80 26.98 -7.25
C LYS A 51 3.49 26.49 -7.87
N PRO A 52 2.55 27.39 -8.23
CA PRO A 52 1.28 27.00 -8.86
C PRO A 52 1.46 26.09 -10.10
N TYR A 53 2.43 26.39 -10.97
CA TYR A 53 2.69 25.53 -12.15
C TYR A 53 3.23 24.14 -11.77
N GLU A 54 3.92 23.98 -10.64
CA GLU A 54 4.39 22.67 -10.15
C GLU A 54 3.23 21.87 -9.58
N MET A 55 2.26 22.53 -8.94
CA MET A 55 1.01 21.90 -8.51
C MET A 55 0.20 21.35 -9.70
N GLU A 56 0.21 22.06 -10.83
CA GLU A 56 -0.38 21.54 -12.08
C GLU A 56 0.34 20.27 -12.58
N LEU A 57 1.67 20.18 -12.42
CA LEU A 57 2.43 18.97 -12.78
C LEU A 57 2.04 17.79 -11.89
N PHE A 58 1.83 18.00 -10.58
CA PHE A 58 1.32 16.93 -9.70
C PHE A 58 -0.05 16.43 -10.15
N VAL A 59 -0.96 17.31 -10.56
CA VAL A 59 -2.29 16.91 -11.08
C VAL A 59 -2.18 16.13 -12.38
N GLN A 60 -1.32 16.58 -13.31
CA GLN A 60 -1.05 15.83 -14.54
C GLN A 60 -0.46 14.46 -14.25
N MET A 61 0.47 14.38 -13.30
CA MET A 61 1.11 13.13 -12.89
C MET A 61 0.11 12.18 -12.21
N PHE A 62 -0.79 12.71 -11.38
CA PHE A 62 -1.89 11.97 -10.75
C PHE A 62 -2.78 11.31 -11.81
N TYR A 63 -3.19 12.07 -12.82
CA TYR A 63 -4.00 11.55 -13.93
C TYR A 63 -3.27 10.42 -14.66
N ARG A 64 -1.99 10.61 -15.03
CA ARG A 64 -1.21 9.56 -15.70
C ARG A 64 -1.04 8.32 -14.82
N VAL A 65 -0.70 8.49 -13.55
CA VAL A 65 -0.59 7.36 -12.61
C VAL A 65 -1.91 6.60 -12.54
N SER A 66 -3.06 7.28 -12.50
CA SER A 66 -4.37 6.61 -12.50
C SER A 66 -4.60 5.77 -13.75
N GLU A 67 -4.29 6.29 -14.95
CA GLU A 67 -4.40 5.52 -16.21
C GLU A 67 -3.50 4.28 -16.19
N TYR A 68 -2.26 4.40 -15.70
CA TYR A 68 -1.30 3.30 -15.66
C TYR A 68 -1.45 2.37 -14.44
N SER A 69 -2.32 2.71 -13.49
CA SER A 69 -2.69 1.85 -12.36
C SER A 69 -3.84 0.88 -12.70
N GLU A 70 -4.55 1.11 -13.81
CA GLU A 70 -5.63 0.22 -14.27
C GLU A 70 -5.15 -1.24 -14.39
N GLY A 71 -6.08 -2.18 -14.16
CA GLY A 71 -5.75 -3.60 -14.19
C GLY A 71 -4.85 -4.05 -13.04
N PHE A 72 -4.90 -3.37 -11.89
CA PHE A 72 -4.12 -3.67 -10.70
C PHE A 72 -2.60 -3.53 -10.91
N CYS A 73 -2.20 -2.57 -11.73
CA CYS A 73 -0.79 -2.30 -12.02
C CYS A 73 -0.15 -1.41 -10.95
N ASP A 74 1.07 -1.76 -10.54
CA ASP A 74 1.83 -1.05 -9.51
C ASP A 74 2.91 -0.13 -10.12
N VAL A 75 2.46 0.94 -10.76
CA VAL A 75 3.37 1.94 -11.34
C VAL A 75 4.12 2.74 -10.27
N LEU A 76 3.48 2.98 -9.11
CA LEU A 76 4.10 3.69 -7.99
C LEU A 76 5.26 2.91 -7.39
N GLY A 77 5.13 1.59 -7.24
CA GLY A 77 6.21 0.74 -6.75
C GLY A 77 7.38 0.67 -7.73
N ASP A 78 7.10 0.63 -9.04
CA ASP A 78 8.18 0.72 -10.06
C ASP A 78 8.94 2.05 -9.93
N MET A 79 8.23 3.17 -9.79
CA MET A 79 8.82 4.49 -9.57
C MET A 79 9.65 4.57 -8.28
N PHE A 80 9.12 4.05 -7.18
CA PHE A 80 9.82 4.04 -5.90
C PHE A 80 11.11 3.23 -5.97
N MET A 81 11.06 2.04 -6.56
CA MET A 81 12.20 1.16 -6.73
C MET A 81 13.29 1.78 -7.61
N GLU A 82 12.91 2.38 -8.73
CA GLU A 82 13.86 2.92 -9.72
C GLU A 82 14.44 4.28 -9.31
N CYS A 83 13.65 5.17 -8.70
CA CYS A 83 14.04 6.57 -8.51
C CYS A 83 14.25 6.98 -7.05
N VAL A 84 13.72 6.23 -6.08
CA VAL A 84 13.78 6.59 -4.66
C VAL A 84 14.69 5.63 -3.90
N SER A 85 14.25 4.39 -3.74
CA SER A 85 14.98 3.36 -2.99
C SER A 85 16.34 3.05 -3.64
N HIS A 86 16.38 2.82 -4.97
CA HIS A 86 17.56 2.24 -5.64
C HIS A 86 18.05 0.92 -5.00
N GLY A 87 17.22 0.25 -4.20
CA GLY A 87 17.60 -0.91 -3.38
C GLY A 87 18.32 -0.57 -2.08
N ASN A 88 18.47 0.72 -1.73
CA ASN A 88 19.03 1.13 -0.45
C ASN A 88 18.11 0.70 0.70
N ASN A 89 18.69 0.51 1.89
CA ASN A 89 18.00 0.00 3.08
C ASN A 89 17.33 -1.38 2.91
N GLY A 90 17.67 -2.14 1.87
CA GLY A 90 17.09 -3.46 1.60
C GLY A 90 15.63 -3.41 1.15
N GLN A 91 15.11 -2.25 0.77
CA GLN A 91 13.76 -2.09 0.26
C GLN A 91 13.68 -2.57 -1.20
N PHE A 92 13.56 -3.89 -1.37
CA PHE A 92 13.29 -4.53 -2.65
C PHE A 92 11.86 -5.06 -2.67
N PHE A 93 11.01 -4.45 -3.51
CA PHE A 93 9.67 -4.97 -3.71
C PHE A 93 9.70 -6.26 -4.51
N THR A 94 8.74 -7.13 -4.22
CA THR A 94 8.56 -8.39 -4.93
C THR A 94 8.39 -8.12 -6.43
N PRO A 95 9.15 -8.78 -7.32
CA PRO A 95 8.90 -8.69 -8.76
C PRO A 95 7.48 -9.13 -9.10
N ILE A 96 6.80 -8.43 -10.01
CA ILE A 96 5.37 -8.67 -10.31
C ILE A 96 5.08 -10.13 -10.67
N HIS A 97 5.96 -10.80 -11.43
CA HIS A 97 5.79 -12.20 -11.80
C HIS A 97 5.82 -13.16 -10.60
N VAL A 98 6.57 -12.81 -9.54
CA VAL A 98 6.59 -13.59 -8.30
C VAL A 98 5.31 -13.33 -7.51
N ALA A 99 4.85 -12.08 -7.44
CA ALA A 99 3.58 -11.75 -6.81
C ALA A 99 2.39 -12.46 -7.49
N ASP A 100 2.35 -12.47 -8.82
CA ASP A 100 1.32 -13.16 -9.61
C ASP A 100 1.38 -14.69 -9.42
N LEU A 101 2.59 -15.26 -9.36
CA LEU A 101 2.78 -16.68 -9.06
C LEU A 101 2.22 -17.02 -7.66
N MET A 102 2.56 -16.22 -6.65
CA MET A 102 2.09 -16.42 -5.27
C MET A 102 0.56 -16.31 -5.18
N ALA A 103 -0.05 -15.36 -5.90
CA ALA A 103 -1.50 -15.25 -6.00
C ALA A 103 -2.14 -16.51 -6.61
N CYS A 104 -1.54 -17.08 -7.66
CA CYS A 104 -2.01 -18.34 -8.26
C CYS A 104 -1.86 -19.54 -7.31
N MET A 105 -0.80 -19.58 -6.51
CA MET A 105 -0.58 -20.65 -5.52
C MET A 105 -1.59 -20.60 -4.36
N GLY A 106 -2.27 -19.48 -4.17
CA GLY A 106 -3.43 -19.37 -3.27
C GLY A 106 -4.58 -20.33 -3.64
N GLY A 107 -4.61 -20.85 -4.88
CA GLY A 107 -5.63 -21.79 -5.37
C GLY A 107 -7.06 -21.23 -5.31
N ASN A 108 -8.07 -22.10 -5.13
CA ASN A 108 -9.49 -21.73 -5.00
C ASN A 108 -9.84 -20.95 -3.70
N ARG A 109 -8.84 -20.36 -3.02
CA ARG A 109 -8.98 -19.66 -1.74
C ARG A 109 -9.08 -18.14 -1.87
N LEU A 110 -9.02 -17.60 -3.08
CA LEU A 110 -9.21 -16.17 -3.33
C LEU A 110 -10.62 -15.93 -3.86
N LYS A 111 -11.60 -15.99 -2.96
CA LYS A 111 -13.01 -15.71 -3.27
C LYS A 111 -13.40 -14.34 -2.73
N PRO A 112 -14.40 -13.68 -3.37
CA PRO A 112 -14.89 -12.39 -2.90
C PRO A 112 -15.29 -12.45 -1.43
N LYS A 113 -15.11 -11.33 -0.71
CA LYS A 113 -15.38 -11.17 0.73
C LYS A 113 -14.44 -11.93 1.67
N GLN A 114 -13.48 -12.71 1.16
CA GLN A 114 -12.38 -13.19 1.99
C GLN A 114 -11.35 -12.08 2.21
N SER A 115 -10.55 -12.23 3.26
CA SER A 115 -9.46 -11.30 3.56
C SER A 115 -8.09 -11.90 3.28
N VAL A 116 -7.19 -11.08 2.74
CA VAL A 116 -5.76 -11.38 2.59
C VAL A 116 -4.94 -10.40 3.41
N CYS A 117 -3.73 -10.80 3.81
CA CYS A 117 -2.87 -10.01 4.67
C CYS A 117 -1.43 -10.00 4.15
N ASP A 118 -0.82 -8.83 4.12
CA ASP A 118 0.61 -8.61 3.85
C ASP A 118 1.20 -7.70 4.94
N SER A 119 2.05 -8.29 5.79
CA SER A 119 2.58 -7.64 7.01
C SER A 119 3.76 -6.70 6.77
N CYS A 120 4.27 -6.64 5.54
CA CYS A 120 5.38 -5.79 5.10
C CYS A 120 5.16 -5.40 3.64
N CYS A 121 4.04 -4.70 3.42
CA CYS A 121 3.38 -4.65 2.13
C CYS A 121 4.12 -3.84 1.06
N GLY A 122 5.08 -2.98 1.42
CA GLY A 122 5.80 -2.16 0.46
C GLY A 122 4.84 -1.28 -0.34
N SER A 123 4.79 -1.47 -1.66
CA SER A 123 3.82 -0.79 -2.54
C SER A 123 2.41 -1.42 -2.53
N GLY A 124 2.21 -2.54 -1.86
CA GLY A 124 0.96 -3.30 -1.90
C GLY A 124 0.85 -4.21 -3.13
N ARG A 125 1.91 -4.36 -3.91
CA ARG A 125 1.94 -5.15 -5.15
C ARG A 125 1.41 -6.58 -4.96
N MET A 126 1.79 -7.25 -3.87
CA MET A 126 1.31 -8.60 -3.57
C MET A 126 -0.21 -8.63 -3.36
N LEU A 127 -0.75 -7.62 -2.66
CA LEU A 127 -2.19 -7.46 -2.45
C LEU A 127 -2.91 -7.21 -3.79
N LEU A 128 -2.35 -6.36 -4.65
CA LEU A 128 -2.89 -6.10 -5.99
C LEU A 128 -2.94 -7.39 -6.85
N SER A 129 -1.87 -8.18 -6.87
CA SER A 129 -1.86 -9.48 -7.59
C SER A 129 -2.92 -10.45 -7.05
N ALA A 130 -3.12 -10.51 -5.73
CA ALA A 130 -4.17 -11.35 -5.13
C ALA A 130 -5.58 -10.87 -5.54
N VAL A 131 -5.82 -9.57 -5.52
CA VAL A 131 -7.12 -8.99 -5.91
C VAL A 131 -7.38 -9.19 -7.40
N LYS A 132 -6.38 -8.97 -8.25
CA LYS A 132 -6.45 -9.22 -9.69
C LYS A 132 -6.89 -10.65 -9.96
N LYS A 133 -6.24 -11.62 -9.32
CA LYS A 133 -6.57 -13.04 -9.47
C LYS A 133 -8.01 -13.35 -9.04
N CYS A 134 -8.45 -12.81 -7.91
CA CYS A 134 -9.83 -12.94 -7.45
C CYS A 134 -10.83 -12.33 -8.44
N ALA A 135 -10.55 -11.13 -8.94
CA ALA A 135 -11.44 -10.42 -9.86
C ALA A 135 -11.60 -11.16 -11.19
N GLU A 136 -10.52 -11.72 -11.74
CA GLU A 136 -10.52 -12.50 -12.98
C GLU A 136 -11.37 -13.79 -12.86
N GLU A 137 -11.35 -14.45 -11.70
CA GLU A 137 -12.07 -15.71 -11.49
C GLU A 137 -13.50 -15.55 -10.97
N ASN A 138 -13.88 -14.34 -10.53
CA ASN A 138 -15.14 -14.11 -9.82
C ASN A 138 -15.90 -12.86 -10.30
N ASP A 139 -15.87 -12.58 -11.61
CA ASP A 139 -16.65 -11.50 -12.26
C ASP A 139 -16.49 -10.13 -11.58
N GLY A 140 -15.23 -9.73 -11.32
CA GLY A 140 -14.91 -8.47 -10.66
C GLY A 140 -15.15 -8.44 -9.15
N GLY A 141 -15.41 -9.59 -8.53
CA GLY A 141 -15.52 -9.71 -7.08
C GLY A 141 -14.21 -9.36 -6.36
N ARG A 142 -14.34 -8.78 -5.16
CA ARG A 142 -13.21 -8.17 -4.43
C ARG A 142 -12.87 -8.88 -3.13
N LEU A 143 -11.58 -8.99 -2.85
CA LEU A 143 -11.03 -9.34 -1.54
C LEU A 143 -11.05 -8.12 -0.61
N PHE A 144 -10.96 -8.36 0.69
CA PHE A 144 -10.60 -7.35 1.68
C PHE A 144 -9.10 -7.44 1.98
N CYS A 145 -8.35 -6.37 1.75
CA CYS A 145 -6.90 -6.37 1.91
C CYS A 145 -6.45 -5.80 3.25
N TYR A 146 -5.58 -6.52 3.96
CA TYR A 146 -4.82 -6.00 5.10
C TYR A 146 -3.38 -5.79 4.67
N GLY A 147 -2.91 -4.55 4.74
CA GLY A 147 -1.51 -4.20 4.52
C GLY A 147 -0.91 -3.58 5.77
N SER A 148 0.38 -3.78 6.00
CA SER A 148 1.10 -2.99 6.98
C SER A 148 2.54 -2.79 6.58
N ASP A 149 3.11 -1.65 6.94
CA ASP A 149 4.53 -1.38 6.75
C ASP A 149 5.05 -0.44 7.85
N ILE A 150 6.35 -0.53 8.12
CA ILE A 150 7.04 0.34 9.06
C ILE A 150 7.37 1.70 8.41
N ASP A 151 7.53 1.71 7.08
CA ASP A 151 7.78 2.91 6.30
C ASP A 151 6.46 3.57 5.89
N LEU A 152 6.27 4.83 6.31
CA LEU A 152 5.07 5.60 6.00
C LEU A 152 4.91 5.87 4.48
N ILE A 153 6.00 5.93 3.70
CA ILE A 153 5.93 6.08 2.24
C ILE A 153 5.31 4.81 1.64
N CYS A 154 5.74 3.62 2.07
CA CYS A 154 5.15 2.33 1.67
C CYS A 154 3.66 2.25 2.02
N VAL A 155 3.29 2.65 3.25
CA VAL A 155 1.88 2.71 3.68
C VAL A 155 1.06 3.61 2.76
N LYS A 156 1.50 4.87 2.55
CA LYS A 156 0.78 5.83 1.70
C LYS A 156 0.68 5.34 0.25
N MET A 157 1.76 4.77 -0.28
CA MET A 157 1.79 4.18 -1.63
C MET A 157 0.80 3.02 -1.77
N THR A 158 0.77 2.11 -0.79
CA THR A 158 -0.20 1.01 -0.75
C THR A 158 -1.63 1.54 -0.73
N VAL A 159 -1.94 2.55 0.10
CA VAL A 159 -3.28 3.17 0.16
C VAL A 159 -3.68 3.75 -1.20
N VAL A 160 -2.79 4.51 -1.86
CA VAL A 160 -3.07 5.07 -3.19
C VAL A 160 -3.33 3.95 -4.20
N ASN A 161 -2.49 2.91 -4.23
CA ASN A 161 -2.65 1.77 -5.14
C ASN A 161 -3.99 1.04 -4.95
N LEU A 162 -4.41 0.81 -3.70
CA LEU A 162 -5.69 0.18 -3.38
C LEU A 162 -6.88 1.07 -3.73
N MET A 163 -6.82 2.37 -3.43
CA MET A 163 -7.89 3.32 -3.76
C MET A 163 -8.07 3.48 -5.28
N MET A 164 -6.98 3.62 -6.05
CA MET A 164 -7.03 3.72 -7.51
C MET A 164 -7.70 2.50 -8.16
N ASN A 165 -7.56 1.33 -7.55
CA ASN A 165 -8.15 0.08 -8.02
C ASN A 165 -9.46 -0.30 -7.32
N SER A 166 -10.05 0.61 -6.54
CA SER A 166 -11.28 0.37 -5.78
C SER A 166 -11.24 -0.93 -4.97
N VAL A 167 -10.14 -1.13 -4.24
CA VAL A 167 -9.94 -2.31 -3.39
C VAL A 167 -10.24 -1.95 -1.93
N PRO A 168 -11.19 -2.64 -1.27
CA PRO A 168 -11.47 -2.39 0.14
C PRO A 168 -10.36 -2.99 1.01
N GLY A 169 -10.06 -2.34 2.13
CA GLY A 169 -8.98 -2.80 2.99
C GLY A 169 -8.65 -1.90 4.17
N GLU A 170 -7.66 -2.32 4.94
CA GLU A 170 -7.01 -1.54 5.98
C GLU A 170 -5.49 -1.59 5.76
N VAL A 171 -4.85 -0.42 5.71
CA VAL A 171 -3.39 -0.30 5.63
C VAL A 171 -2.86 0.38 6.88
N ALA A 172 -2.05 -0.33 7.66
CA ALA A 172 -1.54 0.13 8.94
C ALA A 172 -0.09 0.60 8.83
N TRP A 173 0.18 1.81 9.34
CA TRP A 173 1.53 2.22 9.69
C TRP A 173 1.86 1.63 11.05
N MET A 174 2.70 0.60 11.04
CA MET A 174 3.05 -0.15 12.25
C MET A 174 4.34 -0.94 12.12
N ASN A 175 4.94 -1.25 13.25
CA ASN A 175 5.95 -2.30 13.35
C ASN A 175 5.23 -3.62 13.66
N THR A 176 5.18 -4.53 12.69
CA THR A 176 4.49 -5.82 12.83
C THR A 176 5.18 -6.82 13.75
N LEU A 177 6.47 -6.62 14.06
CA LEU A 177 7.19 -7.46 15.02
C LEU A 177 6.87 -7.06 16.46
N THR A 178 6.77 -5.75 16.73
CA THR A 178 6.48 -5.22 18.08
C THR A 178 5.00 -4.93 18.32
N MET A 179 4.18 -5.00 17.27
CA MET A 179 2.78 -4.56 17.22
C MET A 179 2.58 -3.08 17.59
N GLN A 180 3.63 -2.26 17.50
CA GLN A 180 3.51 -0.82 17.68
C GLN A 180 2.78 -0.22 16.48
N HIS A 181 1.54 0.24 16.70
CA HIS A 181 0.68 0.84 15.69
C HIS A 181 0.61 2.36 15.86
N TRP A 182 0.80 3.09 14.77
CA TRP A 182 0.75 4.55 14.76
C TRP A 182 -0.51 5.11 14.10
N ARG A 183 -0.97 4.51 12.99
CA ARG A 183 -2.13 4.99 12.22
C ARG A 183 -2.63 3.92 11.27
N SER A 184 -3.93 3.86 11.01
CA SER A 184 -4.51 3.02 9.96
C SER A 184 -5.37 3.80 8.98
N TYR A 185 -5.33 3.39 7.72
CA TYR A 185 -6.10 3.90 6.61
C TYR A 185 -7.10 2.82 6.17
N HIS A 186 -8.39 3.09 6.34
CA HIS A 186 -9.48 2.19 6.02
C HIS A 186 -10.12 2.63 4.71
N ILE A 187 -10.18 1.72 3.75
CA ILE A 187 -10.78 1.93 2.44
C ILE A 187 -12.07 1.11 2.39
N ASP A 188 -13.20 1.82 2.36
CA ASP A 188 -14.52 1.25 2.13
C ASP A 188 -14.98 1.56 0.71
N LEU A 189 -15.96 0.80 0.20
CA LEU A 189 -16.54 1.05 -1.12
C LEU A 189 -18.01 1.43 -1.00
N GLN A 190 -18.37 2.56 -1.63
CA GLN A 190 -19.74 3.00 -1.76
C GLN A 190 -20.21 2.85 -3.20
N LEU A 191 -21.33 2.16 -3.42
CA LEU A 191 -21.94 2.06 -4.74
C LEU A 191 -22.74 3.33 -5.03
N ILE A 192 -22.31 4.11 -6.02
CA ILE A 192 -22.95 5.36 -6.46
C ILE A 192 -23.14 5.28 -7.98
N ALA A 193 -24.38 5.38 -8.45
CA ALA A 193 -24.73 5.36 -9.87
C ALA A 193 -24.12 4.17 -10.66
N GLY A 194 -24.02 2.99 -10.03
CA GLY A 194 -23.45 1.79 -10.65
C GLY A 194 -21.92 1.69 -10.60
N VAL A 195 -21.25 2.68 -10.01
CA VAL A 195 -19.79 2.71 -9.84
C VAL A 195 -19.44 2.54 -8.36
N TRP A 196 -18.47 1.67 -8.08
CA TRP A 196 -17.92 1.51 -6.74
C TRP A 196 -16.87 2.59 -6.50
N LEU A 197 -17.15 3.54 -5.61
CA LEU A 197 -16.24 4.61 -5.25
C LEU A 197 -15.55 4.31 -3.91
N PRO A 198 -14.23 4.42 -3.83
CA PRO A 198 -13.51 4.26 -2.57
C PRO A 198 -13.72 5.47 -1.65
N ILE A 199 -13.93 5.19 -0.36
CA ILE A 199 -14.00 6.19 0.70
C ILE A 199 -12.90 5.87 1.71
N LEU A 200 -12.19 6.91 2.15
CA LEU A 200 -11.10 6.78 3.11
C LEU A 200 -11.56 7.20 4.51
N LYS A 201 -11.26 6.39 5.51
CA LYS A 201 -11.34 6.74 6.93
C LYS A 201 -9.97 6.51 7.56
N ILE A 202 -9.56 7.39 8.48
CA ILE A 202 -8.29 7.27 9.19
C ILE A 202 -8.56 7.06 10.67
N THR A 203 -7.79 6.17 11.29
CA THR A 203 -7.80 5.93 12.73
C THR A 203 -6.41 6.17 13.31
N GLU A 204 -6.38 6.69 14.54
CA GLU A 204 -5.14 7.02 15.24
C GLU A 204 -4.52 5.78 15.90
N ALA A 205 -3.40 5.99 16.60
CA ALA A 205 -2.68 4.93 17.30
C ALA A 205 -3.58 4.06 18.19
N GLY A 206 -3.32 2.75 18.20
CA GLY A 206 -4.14 1.74 18.88
C GLY A 206 -5.43 1.31 18.17
N ASP A 207 -6.03 2.13 17.30
CA ASP A 207 -7.28 1.80 16.62
C ASP A 207 -7.04 1.10 15.29
N THR A 208 -6.72 -0.21 15.33
CA THR A 208 -6.55 -1.05 14.13
C THR A 208 -7.26 -2.39 14.27
N SER A 209 -7.83 -2.91 13.18
CA SER A 209 -8.38 -4.27 13.20
C SER A 209 -7.28 -5.33 13.07
N PHE A 210 -6.07 -4.96 12.67
CA PHE A 210 -4.92 -5.87 12.56
C PHE A 210 -4.52 -6.44 13.92
N ILE A 211 -4.32 -5.59 14.93
CA ILE A 211 -4.02 -6.00 16.32
C ILE A 211 -5.16 -6.87 16.85
N ARG A 212 -6.41 -6.40 16.75
CA ARG A 212 -7.58 -7.12 17.26
C ARG A 212 -7.75 -8.50 16.62
N LYS A 213 -7.53 -8.62 15.31
CA LYS A 213 -7.60 -9.91 14.61
C LYS A 213 -6.48 -10.85 15.03
N LEU A 214 -5.28 -10.34 15.23
CA LEU A 214 -4.17 -11.14 15.73
C LEU A 214 -4.45 -11.62 17.17
N GLU A 215 -4.93 -10.73 18.04
CA GLU A 215 -5.34 -11.06 19.41
C GLU A 215 -6.39 -12.16 19.42
N ASN A 216 -7.47 -11.99 18.65
CA ASN A 216 -8.51 -13.01 18.52
C ASN A 216 -7.94 -14.35 18.00
N ALA A 217 -7.10 -14.32 16.96
CA ALA A 217 -6.48 -15.54 16.42
C ALA A 217 -5.55 -16.23 17.44
N MET A 218 -4.87 -15.46 18.29
CA MET A 218 -4.01 -15.98 19.37
C MET A 218 -4.81 -16.52 20.56
N GLU A 219 -5.97 -15.92 20.87
CA GLU A 219 -6.90 -16.43 21.88
C GLU A 219 -7.55 -17.73 21.43
N ASP A 220 -7.97 -17.80 20.17
CA ASP A 220 -8.60 -18.98 19.58
C ASP A 220 -7.60 -20.14 19.37
N ASN A 221 -6.28 -19.87 19.34
CA ASN A 221 -5.25 -20.88 19.06
C ASN A 221 -4.17 -20.95 20.15
N SER A 222 -4.50 -21.64 21.24
CA SER A 222 -3.60 -21.87 22.39
C SER A 222 -2.31 -22.64 22.08
N GLU A 223 -2.27 -23.40 20.97
CA GLU A 223 -1.06 -24.09 20.48
C GLU A 223 -0.15 -23.13 19.71
N LEU A 224 -0.72 -22.30 18.84
CA LEU A 224 0.01 -21.25 18.12
C LEU A 224 0.68 -20.28 19.10
N LYS A 225 -0.04 -19.87 20.15
CA LYS A 225 0.50 -19.01 21.22
C LYS A 225 1.72 -19.63 21.91
N ARG A 226 1.68 -20.94 22.21
CA ARG A 226 2.81 -21.68 22.80
C ARG A 226 3.99 -21.83 21.84
N SER A 227 3.72 -22.09 20.55
CA SER A 227 4.76 -22.25 19.52
C SER A 227 5.49 -20.93 19.22
N ILE A 228 4.79 -19.80 19.14
CA ILE A 228 5.44 -18.50 18.95
C ILE A 228 6.31 -18.16 20.16
N GLN A 229 5.84 -18.41 21.38
CA GLN A 229 6.63 -18.18 22.59
C GLN A 229 7.88 -19.07 22.68
N SER A 230 7.84 -20.31 22.17
CA SER A 230 9.03 -21.16 22.10
C SER A 230 10.01 -20.69 21.03
N ASN A 231 9.51 -20.26 19.87
CA ASN A 231 10.33 -19.89 18.70
C ASN A 231 10.88 -18.45 18.79
N ALA A 232 10.23 -17.57 19.55
CA ALA A 232 10.72 -16.22 19.83
C ALA A 232 11.87 -16.20 20.84
N ARG A 233 12.19 -17.33 21.48
CA ARG A 233 13.46 -17.45 22.20
C ARG A 233 14.57 -17.47 21.16
N ALA A 234 15.47 -16.49 21.24
CA ALA A 234 16.61 -16.40 20.34
C ALA A 234 17.37 -17.74 20.31
N THR A 235 17.25 -18.47 19.21
CA THR A 235 18.18 -19.55 18.90
C THR A 235 19.49 -18.87 18.59
N GLN A 236 20.41 -18.89 19.55
CA GLN A 236 21.76 -18.41 19.31
C GLN A 236 22.34 -19.26 18.18
N LEU A 237 22.45 -18.70 16.98
CA LEU A 237 23.11 -19.35 15.86
C LEU A 237 24.60 -19.43 16.23
N THR A 238 25.02 -20.55 16.80
CA THR A 238 26.44 -20.91 16.93
C THR A 238 26.93 -21.24 15.53
N PHE A 239 27.58 -20.28 14.88
CA PHE A 239 28.41 -20.57 13.74
C PHE A 239 29.72 -21.16 14.27
N ASP A 240 29.84 -22.47 14.20
CA ASP A 240 31.15 -23.12 14.34
C ASP A 240 31.95 -22.80 13.06
N PHE A 241 32.88 -21.84 13.18
CA PHE A 241 33.92 -21.60 12.19
C PHE A 241 35.11 -22.52 12.46
#